data_AF-A0A7V1RE89-F1
#
_entry.id   AF-A0A7V1RE89-F1
#
_cell.length_a   1.000
_cell.length_b   1.000
_cell.length_c   1.000
_cell.angle_alpha   90.00
_cell.angle_beta   90.00
_cell.angle_gamma   90.00
#
_symmetry.space_group_name_H-M   'P 1'
#
loop_
_entity.id
_entity.type
_entity.pdbx_description
1 polymer ?
#
loop_
_entity_poly.entity_id
_entity_poly.type
_entity_poly.pdbx_seq_one_letter_code
_entity_poly.pdbx_strand_id
1 'polypeptide(L)'
;MLSVPLAGVIIVSTCPEPPREAAPLEIKEREAPTLRRARQVCPYYITGGGPRQAVRDRSRLRPCASGAGSRALGGAGQVPRSAPRREESAAGPPNREAAIALPDADPGGDRMNVERGIQALERHWQVALPRAFARLYEACAQPFLSPCEFLGLEEMLEDAERWPGMLPQFLPFGHDGDEDFYGFYVPQTLSGRDPPVLFWNHEYDHYYPIASGFSTFLPWCVVNGRYLAQDELEEGDPGREREEEERREFVRRIGLPEELATEPVPRNDRELYERLVALDCQGTHAVAQLGSVFLSRGDLERARDFFVRASEATPWFADPYYLLAESYRRQGAFPDAVVRWCRVLELPIALSTRTTLYDLGIDHPEAEVYQETVDRLEEFGDLVRGDACRVARDILRLDPFEPAERLALAERLTLDGDLAGVERELLNALTLATESADRARAYEGLIALYESTGRTREAALCRRDAAME
;
A
#
# COMPACT_ATOMS: atom_id res chain seq x y z
N MET A 1 2.52 36.71 19.77
CA MET A 1 3.47 35.89 20.56
C MET A 1 2.71 35.25 21.71
N LEU A 2 2.42 33.96 21.60
CA LEU A 2 2.15 33.01 22.68
C LEU A 2 2.02 31.65 21.98
N SER A 3 3.15 30.96 21.86
CA SER A 3 3.21 29.58 21.39
C SER A 3 2.76 28.66 22.51
N VAL A 4 1.86 27.74 22.20
CA VAL A 4 1.59 26.57 23.04
C VAL A 4 2.36 25.42 22.42
N PRO A 5 3.32 24.79 23.11
CA PRO A 5 4.02 23.63 22.57
C PRO A 5 3.10 22.41 22.62
N LEU A 6 2.98 21.70 21.50
CA LEU A 6 2.46 20.34 21.43
C LEU A 6 3.41 19.45 22.26
N ALA A 7 2.99 19.13 23.48
CA ALA A 7 3.63 18.09 24.26
C ALA A 7 3.36 16.75 23.59
N GLY A 8 4.42 16.11 23.10
CA GLY A 8 4.38 14.73 22.64
C GLY A 8 3.96 13.82 23.78
N VAL A 9 2.72 13.33 23.72
CA VAL A 9 2.27 12.23 24.55
C VAL A 9 2.84 10.96 23.92
N ILE A 10 3.87 10.40 24.55
CA ILE A 10 4.33 9.05 24.27
C ILE A 10 3.25 8.10 24.81
N ILE A 11 2.30 7.71 23.97
CA ILE A 11 1.39 6.61 24.28
C ILE A 11 2.18 5.32 24.02
N VAL A 12 2.69 4.70 25.07
CA VAL A 12 3.04 3.27 25.04
C VAL A 12 1.71 2.53 25.04
N SER A 13 1.10 2.40 23.86
CA SER A 13 -0.23 1.80 23.70
C SER A 13 -0.12 0.29 23.71
N THR A 14 -0.35 -0.34 24.86
CA THR A 14 -0.83 -1.72 24.87
C THR A 14 -2.15 -1.77 24.09
N CYS A 15 -2.39 -2.81 23.28
CA CYS A 15 -3.66 -2.98 22.56
C CYS A 15 -4.82 -2.80 23.56
N PRO A 16 -5.71 -1.81 23.38
CA PRO A 16 -6.87 -1.68 24.25
C PRO A 16 -7.73 -2.94 24.13
N GLU A 17 -8.22 -3.48 25.25
CA GLU A 17 -9.14 -4.61 25.22
C GLU A 17 -10.37 -4.25 24.34
N PRO A 18 -10.81 -5.14 23.43
CA PRO A 18 -12.02 -4.88 22.67
C PRO A 18 -13.19 -4.67 23.64
N PRO A 19 -14.09 -3.70 23.39
CA PRO A 19 -15.24 -3.49 24.25
C PRO A 19 -16.03 -4.80 24.35
N ARG A 20 -16.26 -5.27 25.58
CA ARG A 20 -17.07 -6.49 25.84
C ARG A 20 -18.39 -6.37 25.09
N GLU A 21 -18.69 -7.37 24.25
CA GLU A 21 -19.96 -7.45 23.54
C GLU A 21 -21.12 -7.30 24.54
N ALA A 22 -21.99 -6.31 24.30
CA ALA A 22 -23.32 -6.34 24.89
C ALA A 22 -24.05 -7.58 24.34
N ALA A 23 -24.71 -8.33 25.22
CA ALA A 23 -25.42 -9.57 24.91
C ALA A 23 -26.27 -9.47 23.63
N PRO A 24 -26.42 -10.57 22.86
CA PRO A 24 -27.16 -10.55 21.61
C PRO A 24 -28.59 -10.08 21.85
N LEU A 25 -28.98 -8.99 21.20
CA LEU A 25 -30.36 -8.51 21.16
C LEU A 25 -31.18 -9.46 20.28
N GLU A 26 -32.03 -10.27 20.91
CA GLU A 26 -33.10 -11.00 20.22
C GLU A 26 -34.10 -9.99 19.62
N ILE A 27 -34.03 -9.76 18.31
CA ILE A 27 -35.05 -9.01 17.58
C ILE A 27 -36.08 -10.00 17.06
N LYS A 28 -37.29 -9.97 17.64
CA LYS A 28 -38.47 -10.66 17.10
C LYS A 28 -38.85 -10.04 15.76
N GLU A 29 -38.68 -10.80 14.68
CA GLU A 29 -39.22 -10.47 13.37
C GLU A 29 -40.75 -10.37 13.44
N ARG A 30 -41.29 -9.20 13.08
CA ARG A 30 -42.72 -9.03 12.76
C ARG A 30 -42.85 -9.05 11.24
N GLU A 31 -43.62 -10.00 10.74
CA GLU A 31 -43.96 -10.14 9.32
C GLU A 31 -44.78 -8.93 8.82
N ALA A 32 -44.35 -8.36 7.70
CA ALA A 32 -45.10 -7.41 6.86
C ALA A 32 -44.74 -7.64 5.37
N PRO A 33 -45.64 -7.30 4.43
CA PRO A 33 -46.05 -8.20 3.36
C PRO A 33 -45.21 -8.16 2.07
N THR A 34 -45.32 -9.24 1.31
CA THR A 34 -44.65 -9.56 0.06
C THR A 34 -44.76 -8.49 -1.04
N LEU A 35 -43.65 -7.80 -1.29
CA LEU A 35 -43.34 -7.12 -2.55
C LEU A 35 -42.12 -7.80 -3.20
N ARG A 36 -42.25 -8.14 -4.48
CA ARG A 36 -41.28 -8.91 -5.29
C ARG A 36 -39.86 -8.34 -5.18
N ARG A 37 -38.95 -9.12 -4.58
CA ARG A 37 -37.52 -8.83 -4.48
C ARG A 37 -36.86 -8.83 -5.87
N ALA A 38 -36.37 -7.68 -6.31
CA ALA A 38 -35.15 -7.63 -7.10
C ALA A 38 -33.99 -7.93 -6.13
N ARG A 39 -33.25 -9.02 -6.35
CA ARG A 39 -32.00 -9.31 -5.65
C ARG A 39 -30.96 -8.29 -6.15
N GLN A 40 -30.77 -7.21 -5.40
CA GLN A 40 -29.55 -6.41 -5.47
C GLN A 40 -28.63 -6.96 -4.37
N VAL A 41 -27.83 -7.93 -4.76
CA VAL A 41 -26.68 -8.40 -3.98
C VAL A 41 -25.55 -7.44 -4.39
N CYS A 42 -25.00 -6.68 -3.45
CA CYS A 42 -23.74 -5.95 -3.65
C CYS A 42 -22.59 -6.96 -3.60
N PRO A 43 -21.84 -7.18 -4.69
CA PRO A 43 -20.58 -7.91 -4.64
C PRO A 43 -19.40 -6.93 -4.69
N TYR A 44 -18.21 -7.45 -4.37
CA TYR A 44 -16.87 -6.88 -4.61
C TYR A 44 -16.21 -6.09 -3.45
N TYR A 45 -15.67 -6.85 -2.49
CA TYR A 45 -14.25 -6.77 -2.14
C TYR A 45 -13.60 -7.97 -2.84
N ILE A 46 -12.71 -7.74 -3.81
CA ILE A 46 -11.92 -8.81 -4.43
C ILE A 46 -10.46 -8.52 -4.11
N THR A 47 -9.90 -9.43 -3.34
CA THR A 47 -8.47 -9.75 -3.23
C THR A 47 -7.90 -10.05 -4.62
N GLY A 48 -6.64 -9.67 -4.84
CA GLY A 48 -5.91 -9.92 -6.08
C GLY A 48 -6.11 -11.34 -6.60
N GLY A 49 -6.47 -11.43 -7.88
CA GLY A 49 -6.77 -12.68 -8.57
C GLY A 49 -6.99 -12.41 -10.05
N GLY A 50 -5.90 -12.26 -10.81
CA GLY A 50 -5.96 -12.01 -12.24
C GLY A 50 -6.65 -13.14 -13.02
N PRO A 51 -7.50 -12.86 -14.02
CA PRO A 51 -8.11 -13.92 -14.82
C PRO A 51 -7.19 -14.38 -15.95
N ARG A 52 -6.83 -15.67 -15.95
CA ARG A 52 -6.18 -16.34 -17.09
C ARG A 52 -7.12 -16.44 -18.30
N GLN A 53 -6.55 -16.11 -19.46
CA GLN A 53 -7.14 -16.22 -20.80
C GLN A 53 -7.76 -17.61 -21.07
N ALA A 54 -9.03 -17.61 -21.49
CA ALA A 54 -9.63 -18.74 -22.19
C ALA A 54 -9.84 -18.39 -23.66
N VAL A 55 -8.96 -18.91 -24.52
CA VAL A 55 -9.13 -18.96 -25.97
C VAL A 55 -10.41 -19.73 -26.31
N ARG A 56 -11.43 -19.03 -26.83
CA ARG A 56 -12.52 -19.68 -27.59
C ARG A 56 -12.94 -18.86 -28.80
N ASP A 57 -12.41 -19.32 -29.93
CA ASP A 57 -12.97 -19.38 -31.27
C ASP A 57 -14.42 -18.83 -31.42
N ARG A 58 -14.55 -17.72 -32.16
CA ARG A 58 -15.83 -17.26 -32.73
C ARG A 58 -15.65 -16.91 -34.20
N SER A 59 -15.50 -17.96 -35.01
CA SER A 59 -16.00 -17.91 -36.37
C SER A 59 -17.54 -17.98 -36.37
N ARG A 60 -18.15 -17.20 -37.27
CA ARG A 60 -19.59 -17.06 -37.57
C ARG A 60 -20.33 -16.03 -36.72
N LEU A 61 -20.51 -14.84 -37.30
CA LEU A 61 -21.81 -14.27 -37.64
C LEU A 61 -21.61 -13.11 -38.63
N ARG A 62 -22.35 -13.14 -39.73
CA ARG A 62 -22.51 -12.12 -40.78
C ARG A 62 -23.99 -12.18 -41.21
N PRO A 63 -24.55 -11.16 -41.87
CA PRO A 63 -24.69 -9.76 -41.48
C PRO A 63 -26.16 -9.29 -41.68
N CYS A 64 -26.51 -8.07 -41.30
CA CYS A 64 -27.58 -7.34 -42.00
C CYS A 64 -27.33 -5.84 -41.98
N ALA A 65 -27.63 -5.22 -43.12
CA ALA A 65 -27.14 -3.94 -43.59
C ALA A 65 -28.15 -2.78 -43.46
N SER A 66 -27.65 -1.59 -43.78
CA SER A 66 -28.28 -0.30 -44.12
C SER A 66 -28.03 0.79 -43.07
N GLY A 67 -27.60 2.01 -43.37
CA GLY A 67 -27.28 2.68 -44.63
C GLY A 67 -27.09 4.18 -44.37
N ALA A 68 -26.27 4.85 -45.19
CA ALA A 68 -26.02 6.30 -45.30
C ALA A 68 -25.32 6.98 -44.09
N GLY A 69 -24.31 7.84 -44.24
CA GLY A 69 -23.61 8.40 -45.38
C GLY A 69 -22.97 9.72 -44.93
N SER A 70 -21.66 9.92 -45.18
CA SER A 70 -21.11 11.05 -45.95
C SER A 70 -19.62 11.29 -45.67
N ARG A 71 -18.88 11.36 -46.78
CA ARG A 71 -17.76 12.25 -47.15
C ARG A 71 -16.41 12.19 -46.41
N ALA A 72 -15.46 11.73 -47.22
CA ALA A 72 -14.01 11.81 -47.14
C ALA A 72 -13.43 13.22 -47.18
N LEU A 73 -12.21 13.34 -46.64
CA LEU A 73 -10.98 14.02 -47.11
C LEU A 73 -9.93 13.66 -46.02
N GLY A 74 -8.77 13.04 -46.23
CA GLY A 74 -7.82 13.07 -47.32
C GLY A 74 -6.51 13.67 -46.80
N GLY A 75 -5.52 12.84 -46.41
CA GLY A 75 -4.22 13.33 -45.94
C GLY A 75 -3.32 12.22 -45.41
N ALA A 76 -2.51 11.65 -46.29
CA ALA A 76 -1.51 10.63 -45.97
C ALA A 76 -0.30 11.23 -45.23
N GLY A 77 0.13 10.57 -44.16
CA GLY A 77 1.41 10.77 -43.48
C GLY A 77 1.86 9.43 -42.89
N GLN A 78 3.04 8.98 -43.29
CA GLN A 78 3.56 7.63 -43.11
C GLN A 78 3.86 7.33 -41.63
N VAL A 79 3.32 6.22 -41.12
CA VAL A 79 3.71 5.60 -39.85
C VAL A 79 5.04 4.84 -40.08
N PRO A 80 6.10 5.07 -39.29
CA PRO A 80 7.31 4.27 -39.40
C PRO A 80 7.06 2.84 -38.94
N ARG A 81 7.59 1.91 -39.72
CA ARG A 81 7.54 0.46 -39.51
C ARG A 81 8.11 0.09 -38.13
N SER A 82 7.33 -0.69 -37.39
CA SER A 82 7.70 -1.46 -36.21
C SER A 82 9.01 -2.22 -36.43
N ALA A 83 10.01 -1.93 -35.58
CA ALA A 83 11.20 -2.75 -35.42
C ALA A 83 10.84 -4.10 -34.74
N PRO A 84 11.55 -5.19 -35.03
CA PRO A 84 11.13 -6.54 -34.67
C PRO A 84 11.26 -6.80 -33.17
N ARG A 85 10.22 -7.46 -32.61
CA ARG A 85 10.24 -8.05 -31.27
C ARG A 85 11.45 -8.98 -31.15
N ARG A 86 12.31 -8.74 -30.17
CA ARG A 86 13.22 -9.77 -29.67
C ARG A 86 12.34 -10.79 -28.94
N GLU A 87 12.36 -12.02 -29.42
CA GLU A 87 11.85 -13.18 -28.70
C GLU A 87 12.75 -13.36 -27.47
N GLU A 88 12.33 -12.82 -26.33
CA GLU A 88 12.88 -13.22 -25.05
C GLU A 88 12.31 -14.58 -24.68
N SER A 89 13.26 -15.49 -24.46
CA SER A 89 13.11 -16.85 -23.99
C SER A 89 12.02 -16.96 -22.92
N ALA A 90 10.95 -17.68 -23.25
CA ALA A 90 10.00 -18.20 -22.27
C ALA A 90 10.72 -19.20 -21.34
N ALA A 91 11.35 -18.68 -20.29
CA ALA A 91 11.52 -19.42 -19.06
C ALA A 91 10.12 -19.52 -18.44
N GLY A 92 9.61 -20.74 -18.26
CA GLY A 92 8.38 -20.97 -17.51
C GLY A 92 8.49 -20.41 -16.08
N PRO A 93 7.37 -20.26 -15.35
CA PRO A 93 7.44 -19.85 -13.95
C PRO A 93 8.42 -20.76 -13.20
N PRO A 94 9.25 -20.21 -12.29
CA PRO A 94 10.15 -21.02 -11.49
C PRO A 94 9.33 -22.11 -10.80
N ASN A 95 9.92 -23.30 -10.72
CA ASN A 95 9.29 -24.48 -10.14
C ASN A 95 8.86 -24.15 -8.70
N ARG A 96 7.56 -23.90 -8.47
CA ARG A 96 6.91 -23.64 -7.17
C ARG A 96 6.90 -24.89 -6.28
N GLU A 97 8.05 -25.54 -6.10
CA GLU A 97 8.18 -26.58 -5.11
C GLU A 97 8.41 -25.92 -3.76
N ALA A 98 7.30 -25.80 -3.02
CA ALA A 98 7.27 -25.43 -1.61
C ALA A 98 8.35 -26.16 -0.83
N ALA A 99 9.30 -25.39 -0.31
CA ALA A 99 10.12 -25.78 0.80
C ALA A 99 10.61 -24.48 1.44
N ILE A 100 10.38 -24.34 2.75
CA ILE A 100 11.41 -23.73 3.58
C ILE A 100 12.67 -24.52 3.25
N ALA A 101 13.55 -24.00 2.39
CA ALA A 101 14.77 -24.70 2.03
C ALA A 101 15.54 -24.92 3.33
N LEU A 102 15.53 -26.15 3.83
CA LEU A 102 16.26 -26.56 5.01
C LEU A 102 17.74 -26.48 4.61
N PRO A 103 18.55 -25.54 5.14
CA PRO A 103 19.96 -25.76 5.07
C PRO A 103 20.27 -26.95 5.99
N ASP A 104 20.98 -27.94 5.46
CA ASP A 104 21.79 -28.83 6.30
C ASP A 104 22.89 -27.96 6.95
N ALA A 105 22.57 -27.21 8.00
CA ALA A 105 23.49 -26.24 8.58
C ALA A 105 24.20 -26.76 9.84
N ASP A 106 25.53 -26.70 9.79
CA ASP A 106 26.39 -26.59 10.97
C ASP A 106 26.01 -25.32 11.77
N PRO A 107 25.49 -25.43 13.01
CA PRO A 107 24.87 -24.33 13.74
C PRO A 107 25.81 -23.15 14.07
N GLY A 108 27.13 -23.36 14.01
CA GLY A 108 28.13 -22.36 14.41
C GLY A 108 28.62 -21.45 13.27
N GLY A 109 28.74 -21.98 12.06
CA GLY A 109 29.25 -21.24 10.89
C GLY A 109 28.20 -20.32 10.27
N ASP A 110 26.95 -20.77 10.24
CA ASP A 110 25.86 -20.08 9.56
C ASP A 110 25.39 -18.83 10.33
N ARG A 111 25.33 -18.91 11.67
CA ARG A 111 24.94 -17.76 12.52
C ARG A 111 25.88 -16.56 12.41
N MET A 112 27.19 -16.81 12.40
CA MET A 112 28.17 -15.73 12.26
C MET A 112 28.17 -15.14 10.83
N ASN A 113 27.69 -15.88 9.84
CA ASN A 113 27.44 -15.36 8.49
C ASN A 113 26.21 -14.45 8.46
N VAL A 114 25.09 -14.88 9.05
CA VAL A 114 23.87 -14.06 9.17
C VAL A 114 24.14 -12.75 9.91
N GLU A 115 24.81 -12.78 11.07
CA GLU A 115 25.11 -11.57 11.83
C GLU A 115 25.93 -10.57 11.00
N ARG A 116 26.93 -11.05 10.25
CA ARG A 116 27.73 -10.20 9.35
C ARG A 116 26.91 -9.65 8.19
N GLY A 117 26.02 -10.45 7.63
CA GLY A 117 25.09 -10.05 6.57
C GLY A 117 24.14 -8.96 7.03
N ILE A 118 23.51 -9.13 8.20
CA ILE A 118 22.66 -8.10 8.82
C ILE A 118 23.45 -6.81 9.07
N GLN A 119 24.63 -6.89 9.67
CA GLN A 119 25.47 -5.70 9.90
C GLN A 119 25.90 -5.02 8.59
N ALA A 120 26.12 -5.78 7.52
CA ALA A 120 26.41 -5.22 6.19
C ALA A 120 25.18 -4.50 5.64
N LEU A 121 23.99 -5.09 5.76
CA LEU A 121 22.74 -4.52 5.30
C LEU A 121 22.38 -3.24 6.08
N GLU A 122 22.55 -3.24 7.41
CA GLU A 122 22.37 -2.04 8.24
C GLU A 122 23.30 -0.90 7.83
N ARG A 123 24.55 -1.21 7.42
CA ARG A 123 25.49 -0.21 6.90
C ARG A 123 25.09 0.27 5.51
N HIS A 124 24.67 -0.63 4.63
CA HIS A 124 24.22 -0.34 3.26
C HIS A 124 22.99 0.57 3.28
N TRP A 125 21.94 0.15 3.98
CA TRP A 125 20.69 0.90 4.13
C TRP A 125 20.75 2.02 5.16
N GLN A 126 21.83 2.14 5.93
CA GLN A 126 22.01 3.14 7.00
C GLN A 126 20.85 3.13 8.02
N VAL A 127 20.31 1.95 8.32
CA VAL A 127 19.14 1.73 9.17
C VAL A 127 19.43 0.55 10.09
N ALA A 128 19.13 0.69 11.38
CA ALA A 128 19.16 -0.43 12.29
C ALA A 128 17.97 -1.36 12.01
N LEU A 129 18.24 -2.66 11.83
CA LEU A 129 17.22 -3.64 11.49
C LEU A 129 16.61 -4.24 12.77
N PRO A 130 15.28 -4.49 12.80
CA PRO A 130 14.64 -5.08 13.96
C PRO A 130 15.26 -6.43 14.31
N ARG A 131 15.38 -6.75 15.61
CA ARG A 131 15.90 -8.06 16.05
C ARG A 131 15.09 -9.24 15.49
N ALA A 132 13.78 -9.04 15.27
CA ALA A 132 12.94 -10.05 14.65
C ALA A 132 13.37 -10.39 13.21
N PHE A 133 13.95 -9.43 12.48
CA PHE A 133 14.51 -9.65 11.15
C PHE A 133 15.72 -10.57 11.21
N ALA A 134 16.69 -10.30 12.09
CA ALA A 134 17.83 -11.18 12.29
C ALA A 134 17.41 -12.61 12.69
N ARG A 135 16.44 -12.75 13.60
CA ARG A 135 15.90 -14.07 14.01
C ARG A 135 15.30 -14.86 12.86
N LEU A 136 14.66 -14.19 11.89
CA LEU A 136 14.12 -14.84 10.71
C LEU A 136 15.22 -15.52 9.90
N TYR A 137 16.30 -14.80 9.59
CA TYR A 137 17.43 -15.32 8.81
C TYR A 137 18.32 -16.29 9.60
N GLU A 138 18.38 -16.18 10.93
CA GLU A 138 19.01 -17.20 11.79
C GLU A 138 18.23 -18.52 11.78
N ALA A 139 16.91 -18.48 11.54
CA ALA A 139 16.04 -19.64 11.53
C ALA A 139 15.89 -20.26 10.13
N CYS A 140 15.92 -19.44 9.07
CA CYS A 140 15.65 -19.83 7.69
C CYS A 140 16.57 -19.05 6.72
N ALA A 141 17.36 -19.76 5.90
CA ALA A 141 18.25 -19.12 4.94
C ALA A 141 17.49 -18.43 3.78
N GLN A 142 16.40 -19.05 3.32
CA GLN A 142 15.44 -18.49 2.35
C GLN A 142 14.04 -18.56 2.97
N PRO A 143 13.63 -17.55 3.75
CA PRO A 143 12.33 -17.57 4.38
C PRO A 143 11.22 -17.45 3.33
N PHE A 144 10.25 -18.37 3.38
CA PHE A 144 9.07 -18.35 2.54
C PHE A 144 7.86 -18.76 3.38
N LEU A 145 6.78 -18.00 3.24
CA LEU A 145 5.50 -18.27 3.88
C LEU A 145 4.37 -17.70 3.02
N SER A 146 3.79 -18.50 2.11
CA SER A 146 2.75 -18.06 1.18
C SER A 146 1.70 -17.10 1.83
N PRO A 147 1.53 -15.87 1.28
CA PRO A 147 2.13 -15.36 0.03
C PRO A 147 3.50 -14.67 0.20
N CYS A 148 4.04 -14.54 1.41
CA CYS A 148 5.25 -13.75 1.67
C CYS A 148 6.54 -14.51 1.33
N GLU A 149 7.22 -14.07 0.28
CA GLU A 149 8.59 -14.47 -0.06
C GLU A 149 9.58 -13.43 0.48
N PHE A 150 10.67 -13.87 1.10
CA PHE A 150 11.70 -12.98 1.65
C PHE A 150 12.98 -13.10 0.83
N LEU A 151 13.56 -11.95 0.49
CA LEU A 151 14.79 -11.87 -0.29
C LEU A 151 15.98 -12.41 0.48
N GLY A 152 16.96 -12.93 -0.24
CA GLY A 152 18.26 -13.26 0.33
C GLY A 152 18.99 -12.01 0.85
N LEU A 153 19.84 -12.18 1.87
CA LEU A 153 20.67 -11.05 2.38
C LEU A 153 21.58 -10.46 1.29
N GLU A 154 22.06 -11.29 0.36
CA GLU A 154 22.90 -10.87 -0.77
C GLU A 154 22.09 -10.09 -1.81
N GLU A 155 20.90 -10.57 -2.17
CA GLU A 155 19.98 -9.88 -3.08
C GLU A 155 19.61 -8.47 -2.57
N MET A 156 19.38 -8.33 -1.26
CA MET A 156 19.12 -7.03 -0.65
C MET A 156 20.35 -6.11 -0.61
N LEU A 157 21.56 -6.66 -0.49
CA LEU A 157 22.80 -5.87 -0.54
C LEU A 157 23.12 -5.36 -1.96
N GLU A 158 22.64 -6.07 -2.98
CA GLU A 158 22.78 -5.69 -4.38
C GLU A 158 21.63 -4.78 -4.87
N ASP A 159 20.66 -4.48 -4.00
CA ASP A 159 19.41 -3.79 -4.35
C ASP A 159 18.71 -4.46 -5.55
N ALA A 160 18.71 -5.81 -5.61
CA ALA A 160 18.27 -6.58 -6.78
C ALA A 160 16.81 -6.30 -7.15
N GLU A 161 15.94 -6.23 -6.14
CA GLU A 161 14.50 -5.98 -6.28
C GLU A 161 14.12 -4.51 -6.07
N ARG A 162 15.06 -3.57 -6.24
CA ARG A 162 14.73 -2.14 -6.24
C ARG A 162 14.46 -1.65 -7.66
N TRP A 163 13.19 -1.42 -7.94
CA TRP A 163 12.70 -0.92 -9.22
C TRP A 163 12.81 0.60 -9.32
N PRO A 164 13.13 1.17 -10.50
CA PRO A 164 13.04 2.62 -10.73
C PRO A 164 11.64 3.12 -10.41
N GLY A 165 11.55 4.30 -9.78
CA GLY A 165 10.27 4.89 -9.36
C GLY A 165 9.88 4.55 -7.92
N MET A 166 10.47 3.50 -7.31
CA MET A 166 10.23 3.21 -5.91
C MET A 166 10.58 4.40 -5.01
N LEU A 167 9.74 4.65 -4.00
CA LEU A 167 10.02 5.68 -3.01
C LEU A 167 11.44 5.50 -2.43
N PRO A 168 12.28 6.55 -2.39
CA PRO A 168 13.64 6.46 -1.83
C PRO A 168 13.67 6.04 -0.35
N GLN A 169 12.56 6.23 0.36
CA GLN A 169 12.38 5.86 1.76
C GLN A 169 11.91 4.41 1.93
N PHE A 170 11.57 3.70 0.85
CA PHE A 170 11.14 2.30 0.84
C PHE A 170 12.31 1.36 0.52
N LEU A 171 12.52 0.39 1.40
CA LEU A 171 13.60 -0.60 1.32
C LEU A 171 12.99 -2.00 1.20
N PRO A 172 12.93 -2.58 -0.01
CA PRO A 172 12.29 -3.87 -0.24
C PRO A 172 13.09 -5.00 0.44
N PHE A 173 12.38 -5.91 1.10
CA PHE A 173 12.97 -7.12 1.70
C PHE A 173 12.25 -8.41 1.29
N GLY A 174 11.16 -8.31 0.53
CA GLY A 174 10.35 -9.44 0.12
C GLY A 174 9.32 -9.06 -0.93
N HIS A 175 8.63 -10.04 -1.48
CA HIS A 175 7.55 -9.88 -2.44
C HIS A 175 6.47 -10.95 -2.23
N ASP A 176 5.32 -10.80 -2.85
CA ASP A 176 4.17 -11.69 -2.69
C ASP A 176 4.16 -12.91 -3.63
N GLY A 177 5.26 -13.12 -4.36
CA GLY A 177 5.41 -14.13 -5.41
C GLY A 177 5.05 -13.65 -6.81
N ASP A 178 4.51 -12.43 -6.95
CA ASP A 178 4.28 -11.74 -8.22
C ASP A 178 5.14 -10.44 -8.28
N GLU A 179 4.59 -9.30 -8.72
CA GLU A 179 5.31 -8.03 -8.88
C GLU A 179 5.10 -7.04 -7.71
N ASP A 180 4.48 -7.46 -6.59
CA ASP A 180 4.23 -6.59 -5.44
C ASP A 180 5.22 -6.84 -4.29
N PHE A 181 5.65 -5.77 -3.60
CA PHE A 181 6.80 -5.83 -2.69
C PHE A 181 6.46 -5.48 -1.25
N TYR A 182 7.07 -6.20 -0.31
CA TYR A 182 7.13 -5.86 1.10
C TYR A 182 8.44 -5.13 1.41
N GLY A 183 8.36 -4.05 2.18
CA GLY A 183 9.55 -3.28 2.52
C GLY A 183 9.43 -2.42 3.76
N PHE A 184 10.59 -2.02 4.27
CA PHE A 184 10.68 -1.06 5.36
C PHE A 184 10.47 0.35 4.82
N TYR A 185 9.58 1.11 5.46
CA TYR A 185 9.44 2.53 5.18
C TYR A 185 10.16 3.36 6.24
N VAL A 186 11.12 4.17 5.80
CA VAL A 186 12.04 4.89 6.67
C VAL A 186 12.00 6.39 6.35
N PRO A 187 10.90 7.08 6.70
CA PRO A 187 10.80 8.53 6.50
C PRO A 187 11.70 9.28 7.48
N GLN A 188 12.02 10.53 7.16
CA GLN A 188 12.87 11.38 8.01
C GLN A 188 12.36 11.51 9.46
N THR A 189 11.04 11.46 9.65
CA THR A 189 10.40 11.61 10.97
C THR A 189 10.53 10.37 11.86
N LEU A 190 10.99 9.23 11.33
CA LEU A 190 11.13 8.00 12.10
C LEU A 190 12.42 8.03 12.93
N SER A 191 12.28 8.26 14.23
CA SER A 191 13.40 8.25 15.18
C SER A 191 13.21 7.17 16.24
N GLY A 192 14.16 6.24 16.34
CA GLY A 192 14.28 5.31 17.46
C GLY A 192 13.16 4.28 17.61
N ARG A 193 12.42 3.98 16.53
CA ARG A 193 11.36 2.93 16.49
C ARG A 193 11.64 1.96 15.34
N ASP A 194 11.12 0.74 15.46
CA ASP A 194 11.11 -0.22 14.37
C ASP A 194 10.42 0.41 13.14
N PRO A 195 11.02 0.31 11.93
CA PRO A 195 10.38 0.81 10.73
C PRO A 195 9.10 0.04 10.42
N PRO A 196 7.99 0.74 10.10
CA PRO A 196 6.77 0.09 9.64
C PRO A 196 7.03 -0.67 8.35
N VAL A 197 6.26 -1.73 8.16
CA VAL A 197 6.27 -2.51 6.92
C VAL A 197 5.15 -2.01 6.02
N LEU A 198 5.53 -1.65 4.80
CA LEU A 198 4.62 -1.25 3.74
C LEU A 198 4.55 -2.38 2.71
N PHE A 199 3.39 -2.47 2.09
CA PHE A 199 3.20 -3.17 0.84
C PHE A 199 3.20 -2.13 -0.28
N TRP A 200 4.04 -2.33 -1.29
CA TRP A 200 4.01 -1.57 -2.54
C TRP A 200 3.32 -2.42 -3.60
N ASN A 201 2.19 -1.91 -4.08
CA ASN A 201 1.53 -2.50 -5.23
C ASN A 201 2.11 -1.87 -6.50
N HIS A 202 2.78 -2.69 -7.31
CA HIS A 202 3.47 -2.24 -8.52
C HIS A 202 2.48 -1.85 -9.62
N GLU A 203 1.35 -2.56 -9.75
CA GLU A 203 0.33 -2.27 -10.77
C GLU A 203 -0.24 -0.85 -10.63
N TYR A 204 -0.45 -0.39 -9.40
CA TYR A 204 -1.07 0.89 -9.08
C TYR A 204 -0.11 1.94 -8.52
N ASP A 205 1.19 1.63 -8.44
CA ASP A 205 2.27 2.44 -7.87
C ASP A 205 1.89 3.16 -6.56
N HIS A 206 1.36 2.40 -5.61
CA HIS A 206 1.02 2.93 -4.31
C HIS A 206 1.47 2.04 -3.16
N TYR A 207 1.58 2.66 -1.99
CA TYR A 207 2.07 2.04 -0.79
C TYR A 207 1.03 2.12 0.32
N TYR A 208 0.92 1.05 1.11
CA TYR A 208 0.13 1.09 2.33
C TYR A 208 0.75 0.34 3.50
N PRO A 209 0.58 0.86 4.73
CA PRO A 209 1.16 0.27 5.94
C PRO A 209 0.39 -0.98 6.39
N ILE A 210 0.97 -2.15 6.18
CA ILE A 210 0.39 -3.44 6.59
C ILE A 210 0.71 -3.79 8.05
N ALA A 211 1.85 -3.33 8.57
CA ALA A 211 2.25 -3.56 9.95
C ALA A 211 3.04 -2.37 10.50
N SER A 212 2.88 -2.08 11.79
CA SER A 212 3.61 -1.02 12.50
C SER A 212 5.09 -1.33 12.70
N GLY A 213 5.52 -2.58 12.53
CA GLY A 213 6.92 -2.99 12.48
C GLY A 213 7.10 -4.44 12.03
N PHE A 214 8.34 -4.87 11.84
CA PHE A 214 8.64 -6.24 11.38
C PHE A 214 8.13 -7.33 12.34
N SER A 215 8.16 -7.07 13.65
CA SER A 215 7.71 -8.04 14.65
C SER A 215 6.21 -8.32 14.58
N THR A 216 5.40 -7.33 14.16
CA THR A 216 3.96 -7.48 13.94
C THR A 216 3.63 -7.93 12.52
N PHE A 217 4.53 -7.69 11.56
CA PHE A 217 4.44 -8.23 10.21
C PHE A 217 4.49 -9.78 10.19
N LEU A 218 5.36 -10.42 10.99
CA LEU A 218 5.46 -11.89 10.98
C LEU A 218 4.13 -12.59 11.38
N PRO A 219 3.44 -12.21 12.47
CA PRO A 219 2.07 -12.68 12.74
C PRO A 219 1.07 -12.32 11.64
N TRP A 220 1.21 -11.15 11.02
CA TRP A 220 0.36 -10.75 9.88
C TRP A 220 0.51 -11.73 8.72
N CYS A 221 1.74 -12.14 8.35
CA CYS A 221 1.98 -13.12 7.29
C CYS A 221 1.23 -14.44 7.56
N VAL A 222 1.27 -14.91 8.82
CA VAL A 222 0.60 -16.17 9.21
C VAL A 222 -0.91 -16.02 9.10
N VAL A 223 -1.50 -15.00 9.71
CA VAL A 223 -2.96 -14.84 9.75
C VAL A 223 -3.53 -14.49 8.38
N ASN A 224 -2.90 -13.56 7.66
CA ASN A 224 -3.32 -13.13 6.34
C ASN A 224 -3.15 -14.26 5.30
N GLY A 225 -2.01 -14.97 5.33
CA GLY A 225 -1.77 -16.10 4.44
C GLY A 225 -2.79 -17.24 4.64
N ARG A 226 -3.15 -17.55 5.90
CA ARG A 226 -4.21 -18.54 6.18
C ARG A 226 -5.58 -18.09 5.69
N TYR A 227 -5.88 -16.80 5.74
CA TYR A 227 -7.12 -16.23 5.23
C TYR A 227 -7.20 -16.33 3.71
N LEU A 228 -6.16 -15.88 2.99
CA LEU A 228 -6.11 -15.95 1.53
C LEU A 228 -6.17 -17.38 0.98
N ALA A 229 -5.49 -18.32 1.64
CA ALA A 229 -5.50 -19.72 1.26
C ALA A 229 -6.91 -20.38 1.32
N GLN A 230 -7.88 -19.78 2.04
CA GLN A 230 -9.26 -20.28 2.06
C GLN A 230 -9.95 -20.14 0.70
N ASP A 231 -9.60 -19.10 -0.05
CA ASP A 231 -10.23 -18.79 -1.33
C ASP A 231 -9.52 -19.49 -2.50
N GLU A 232 -8.27 -19.90 -2.30
CA GLU A 232 -7.44 -20.54 -3.33
C GLU A 232 -7.58 -22.07 -3.39
N LEU A 233 -7.77 -22.73 -2.25
CA LEU A 233 -7.74 -24.19 -2.14
C LEU A 233 -9.09 -24.77 -1.69
N GLU A 234 -9.60 -25.72 -2.46
CA GLU A 234 -10.84 -26.44 -2.14
C GLU A 234 -10.72 -27.21 -0.80
N GLU A 235 -11.83 -27.37 -0.09
CA GLU A 235 -11.87 -28.13 1.17
C GLU A 235 -11.44 -29.59 0.92
N GLY A 236 -10.35 -30.01 1.56
CA GLY A 236 -9.76 -31.35 1.40
C GLY A 236 -8.60 -31.44 0.40
N ASP A 237 -8.13 -30.32 -0.17
CA ASP A 237 -6.92 -30.29 -0.98
C ASP A 237 -5.67 -30.65 -0.14
N PRO A 238 -4.86 -31.66 -0.53
CA PRO A 238 -3.61 -32.00 0.16
C PRO A 238 -2.59 -30.85 0.25
N GLY A 239 -2.63 -29.91 -0.69
CA GLY A 239 -1.83 -28.68 -0.67
C GLY A 239 -2.16 -27.82 0.53
N ARG A 240 -3.43 -27.77 0.95
CA ARG A 240 -3.87 -26.98 2.11
C ARG A 240 -3.28 -27.51 3.42
N GLU A 241 -3.27 -28.84 3.58
CA GLU A 241 -2.65 -29.47 4.76
C GLU A 241 -1.14 -29.25 4.80
N ARG A 242 -0.48 -29.30 3.62
CA ARG A 242 0.95 -29.01 3.50
C ARG A 242 1.26 -27.58 3.91
N GLU A 243 0.56 -26.59 3.36
CA GLU A 243 0.82 -25.19 3.69
C GLU A 243 0.51 -24.88 5.17
N GLU A 244 -0.54 -25.48 5.75
CA GLU A 244 -0.82 -25.34 7.18
C GLU A 244 0.31 -25.93 8.05
N GLU A 245 0.93 -27.04 7.63
CA GLU A 245 2.09 -27.58 8.35
C GLU A 245 3.33 -26.69 8.19
N GLU A 246 3.58 -26.14 6.99
CA GLU A 246 4.64 -25.16 6.74
C GLU A 246 4.47 -23.92 7.62
N ARG A 247 3.23 -23.42 7.77
CA ARG A 247 2.91 -22.30 8.67
C ARG A 247 3.17 -22.63 10.13
N ARG A 248 2.82 -23.84 10.59
CA ARG A 248 3.13 -24.28 11.96
C ARG A 248 4.63 -24.40 12.18
N GLU A 249 5.36 -24.95 11.22
CA GLU A 249 6.82 -25.03 11.30
C GLU A 249 7.45 -23.64 11.38
N PHE A 250 7.02 -22.72 10.51
CA PHE A 250 7.47 -21.33 10.51
C PHE A 250 7.26 -20.68 11.89
N VAL A 251 6.03 -20.78 12.44
CA VAL A 251 5.68 -20.26 13.77
C VAL A 251 6.59 -20.84 14.85
N ARG A 252 6.84 -22.16 14.85
CA ARG A 252 7.73 -22.83 15.82
C ARG A 252 9.18 -22.36 15.69
N ARG A 253 9.71 -22.24 14.47
CA ARG A 253 11.12 -21.94 14.21
C ARG A 253 11.51 -20.52 14.62
N ILE A 254 10.66 -19.54 14.32
CA ILE A 254 10.93 -18.14 14.65
C ILE A 254 10.39 -17.72 16.04
N GLY A 255 9.67 -18.63 16.71
CA GLY A 255 9.17 -18.44 18.08
C GLY A 255 7.95 -17.54 18.18
N LEU A 256 7.01 -17.64 17.24
CA LEU A 256 5.69 -17.00 17.33
C LEU A 256 4.73 -17.84 18.20
N PRO A 257 3.65 -17.24 18.73
CA PRO A 257 2.58 -17.98 19.40
C PRO A 257 1.96 -19.07 18.50
N GLU A 258 1.87 -20.31 19.00
CA GLU A 258 1.31 -21.45 18.25
C GLU A 258 -0.17 -21.27 17.90
N GLU A 259 -0.88 -20.45 18.68
CA GLU A 259 -2.29 -20.13 18.46
C GLU A 259 -2.53 -19.53 17.08
N LEU A 260 -1.58 -18.74 16.54
CA LEU A 260 -1.70 -18.11 15.22
C LEU A 260 -1.92 -19.13 14.08
N ALA A 261 -1.35 -20.32 14.20
CA ALA A 261 -1.44 -21.39 13.20
C ALA A 261 -2.48 -22.47 13.54
N THR A 262 -3.15 -22.37 14.69
CA THR A 262 -4.08 -23.42 15.17
C THR A 262 -5.49 -22.91 15.44
N GLU A 263 -5.65 -21.62 15.72
CA GLU A 263 -6.95 -21.00 15.90
C GLU A 263 -7.80 -21.07 14.61
N PRO A 264 -9.13 -20.96 14.71
CA PRO A 264 -10.00 -20.91 13.54
C PRO A 264 -9.62 -19.75 12.63
N VAL A 265 -9.47 -20.02 11.34
CA VAL A 265 -9.19 -18.99 10.34
C VAL A 265 -10.37 -17.99 10.29
N PRO A 266 -10.13 -16.68 10.16
CA PRO A 266 -11.21 -15.69 10.05
C PRO A 266 -12.16 -16.01 8.91
N ARG A 267 -13.47 -15.83 9.10
CA ARG A 267 -14.49 -16.22 8.10
C ARG A 267 -14.86 -15.11 7.11
N ASN A 268 -14.39 -13.90 7.36
CA ASN A 268 -14.68 -12.70 6.60
C ASN A 268 -13.71 -11.59 7.01
N ASP A 269 -13.66 -10.53 6.21
CA ASP A 269 -12.76 -9.38 6.39
C ASP A 269 -12.88 -8.75 7.78
N ARG A 270 -14.08 -8.67 8.35
CA ARG A 270 -14.26 -8.11 9.70
C ARG A 270 -13.52 -8.94 10.74
N GLU A 271 -13.68 -10.26 10.74
CA GLU A 271 -12.99 -11.15 11.68
C GLU A 271 -11.47 -11.09 11.46
N LEU A 272 -11.04 -10.97 10.20
CA LEU A 272 -9.63 -10.80 9.86
C LEU A 272 -9.08 -9.50 10.47
N TYR A 273 -9.71 -8.36 10.20
CA TYR A 273 -9.24 -7.08 10.70
C TYR A 273 -9.35 -6.96 12.21
N GLU A 274 -10.39 -7.52 12.85
CA GLU A 274 -10.47 -7.60 14.32
C GLU A 274 -9.26 -8.36 14.90
N ARG A 275 -8.84 -9.45 14.24
CA ARG A 275 -7.66 -10.22 14.65
C ARG A 275 -6.36 -9.48 14.38
N LEU A 276 -6.19 -8.89 13.21
CA LEU A 276 -4.98 -8.13 12.87
C LEU A 276 -4.81 -6.91 13.78
N VAL A 277 -5.89 -6.21 14.14
CA VAL A 277 -5.86 -5.09 15.11
C VAL A 277 -5.53 -5.57 16.53
N ALA A 278 -5.92 -6.79 16.91
CA ALA A 278 -5.54 -7.37 18.19
C ALA A 278 -4.03 -7.69 18.25
N LEU A 279 -3.45 -8.13 17.12
CA LEU A 279 -2.01 -8.38 16.97
C LEU A 279 -1.20 -7.09 16.86
N ASP A 280 -1.76 -6.08 16.19
CA ASP A 280 -1.13 -4.79 15.95
C ASP A 280 -2.15 -3.64 16.02
N CYS A 281 -2.31 -3.06 17.22
CA CYS A 281 -3.23 -1.94 17.39
C CYS A 281 -2.79 -0.64 16.70
N GLN A 282 -1.56 -0.59 16.17
CA GLN A 282 -1.00 0.50 15.38
C GLN A 282 -0.93 0.15 13.88
N GLY A 283 -1.35 -1.06 13.50
CA GLY A 283 -1.45 -1.54 12.12
C GLY A 283 -2.50 -0.73 11.35
N THR A 284 -2.07 0.38 10.76
CA THR A 284 -2.96 1.42 10.24
C THR A 284 -3.95 0.88 9.23
N HIS A 285 -3.52 0.05 8.27
CA HIS A 285 -4.42 -0.49 7.26
C HIS A 285 -5.54 -1.32 7.91
N ALA A 286 -5.21 -2.28 8.79
CA ALA A 286 -6.22 -3.08 9.48
C ALA A 286 -7.16 -2.24 10.36
N VAL A 287 -6.62 -1.25 11.09
CA VAL A 287 -7.41 -0.31 11.90
C VAL A 287 -8.39 0.48 11.02
N ALA A 288 -7.92 1.02 9.90
CA ALA A 288 -8.75 1.76 8.96
C ALA A 288 -9.83 0.87 8.32
N GLN A 289 -9.48 -0.35 7.89
CA GLN A 289 -10.45 -1.27 7.30
C GLN A 289 -11.55 -1.69 8.29
N LEU A 290 -11.19 -1.90 9.56
CA LEU A 290 -12.19 -2.13 10.60
C LEU A 290 -13.12 -0.92 10.77
N GLY A 291 -12.58 0.30 10.68
CA GLY A 291 -13.37 1.54 10.62
C GLY A 291 -14.34 1.57 9.42
N SER A 292 -13.89 1.15 8.24
CA SER A 292 -14.72 1.04 7.02
C SER A 292 -15.88 0.05 7.18
N VAL A 293 -15.66 -1.05 7.90
CA VAL A 293 -16.74 -1.99 8.27
C VAL A 293 -17.81 -1.31 9.14
N PHE A 294 -17.44 -0.43 10.07
CA PHE A 294 -18.42 0.35 10.85
C PHE A 294 -19.10 1.45 10.01
N LEU A 295 -18.34 2.10 9.14
CA LEU A 295 -18.84 3.15 8.25
C LEU A 295 -19.93 2.61 7.30
N SER A 296 -19.71 1.42 6.71
CA SER A 296 -20.67 0.77 5.81
C SER A 296 -21.98 0.37 6.51
N ARG A 297 -21.94 0.15 7.83
CA ARG A 297 -23.11 -0.11 8.68
C ARG A 297 -23.81 1.15 9.18
N GLY A 298 -23.27 2.33 8.86
CA GLY A 298 -23.80 3.63 9.30
C GLY A 298 -23.41 4.01 10.73
N ASP A 299 -22.50 3.27 11.38
CA ASP A 299 -21.98 3.62 12.70
C ASP A 299 -20.82 4.62 12.55
N LEU A 300 -21.20 5.88 12.28
CA LEU A 300 -20.25 6.95 11.96
C LEU A 300 -19.33 7.30 13.14
N GLU A 301 -19.80 7.14 14.38
CA GLU A 301 -19.02 7.46 15.58
C GLU A 301 -17.88 6.47 15.78
N ARG A 302 -18.16 5.16 15.70
CA ARG A 302 -17.11 4.13 15.80
C ARG A 302 -16.16 4.18 14.62
N ALA A 303 -16.68 4.36 13.40
CA ALA A 303 -15.83 4.51 12.22
C ALA A 303 -14.81 5.65 12.40
N ARG A 304 -15.27 6.81 12.90
CA ARG A 304 -14.41 7.96 13.17
C ARG A 304 -13.33 7.64 14.21
N ASP A 305 -13.66 6.93 15.29
CA ASP A 305 -12.66 6.52 16.31
C ASP A 305 -11.52 5.71 15.68
N PHE A 306 -11.86 4.71 14.86
CA PHE A 306 -10.87 3.91 14.14
C PHE A 306 -10.04 4.76 13.17
N PHE A 307 -10.66 5.66 12.40
CA PHE A 307 -9.92 6.49 11.46
C PHE A 307 -9.02 7.52 12.17
N VAL A 308 -9.42 8.08 13.32
CA VAL A 308 -8.56 8.93 14.15
C VAL A 308 -7.33 8.14 14.59
N ARG A 309 -7.51 6.95 15.17
CA ARG A 309 -6.42 6.09 15.61
C ARG A 309 -5.47 5.71 14.47
N ALA A 310 -6.01 5.39 13.29
CA ALA A 310 -5.21 5.11 12.10
C ALA A 310 -4.39 6.35 11.67
N SER A 311 -5.00 7.54 11.67
CA SER A 311 -4.31 8.79 11.31
C SER A 311 -3.22 9.20 12.32
N GLU A 312 -3.40 8.87 13.60
CA GLU A 312 -2.40 9.10 14.65
C GLU A 312 -1.24 8.11 14.56
N ALA A 313 -1.53 6.85 14.20
CA ALA A 313 -0.51 5.82 14.04
C ALA A 313 0.42 6.09 12.84
N THR A 314 -0.14 6.52 11.71
CA THR A 314 0.63 6.84 10.49
C THR A 314 0.22 8.20 9.92
N PRO A 315 0.76 9.31 10.46
CA PRO A 315 0.36 10.66 10.03
C PRO A 315 0.78 11.03 8.61
N TRP A 316 1.57 10.16 7.96
CA TRP A 316 2.07 10.27 6.59
C TRP A 316 1.27 9.44 5.56
N PHE A 317 0.25 8.68 5.99
CA PHE A 317 -0.60 7.87 5.12
C PHE A 317 -1.96 8.57 4.92
N ALA A 318 -2.44 8.66 3.67
CA ALA A 318 -3.54 9.57 3.34
C ALA A 318 -4.94 9.01 3.62
N ASP A 319 -5.15 7.69 3.44
CA ASP A 319 -6.48 7.07 3.51
C ASP A 319 -7.26 7.39 4.80
N PRO A 320 -6.67 7.35 6.02
CA PRO A 320 -7.41 7.66 7.23
C PRO A 320 -7.99 9.07 7.22
N TYR A 321 -7.29 10.04 6.64
CA TYR A 321 -7.77 11.41 6.53
C TYR A 321 -8.94 11.53 5.55
N TYR A 322 -8.87 10.83 4.41
CA TYR A 322 -9.99 10.75 3.48
C TYR A 322 -11.24 10.12 4.14
N LEU A 323 -11.06 9.00 4.84
CA LEU A 323 -12.14 8.30 5.53
C LEU A 323 -12.74 9.13 6.68
N LEU A 324 -11.91 9.92 7.39
CA LEU A 324 -12.39 10.92 8.34
C LEU A 324 -13.21 12.01 7.64
N ALA A 325 -12.74 12.53 6.51
CA ALA A 325 -13.45 13.55 5.76
C ALA A 325 -14.82 13.04 5.29
N GLU A 326 -14.90 11.82 4.80
CA GLU A 326 -16.15 11.17 4.41
C GLU A 326 -17.09 10.96 5.60
N SER A 327 -16.57 10.56 6.76
CA SER A 327 -17.36 10.45 7.99
C SER A 327 -17.94 11.80 8.41
N TYR A 328 -17.15 12.88 8.41
CA TYR A 328 -17.62 14.24 8.70
C TYR A 328 -18.63 14.73 7.67
N ARG A 329 -18.41 14.46 6.38
CA ARG A 329 -19.32 14.83 5.29
C ARG A 329 -20.69 14.17 5.47
N ARG A 330 -20.74 12.88 5.81
CA ARG A 330 -22.00 12.16 6.10
C ARG A 330 -22.74 12.72 7.32
N GLN A 331 -22.02 13.31 8.27
CA GLN A 331 -22.60 14.01 9.43
C GLN A 331 -23.04 15.45 9.10
N GLY A 332 -22.76 15.96 7.90
CA GLY A 332 -22.99 17.36 7.53
C GLY A 332 -21.97 18.33 8.12
N ALA A 333 -20.89 17.83 8.72
CA ALA A 333 -19.81 18.62 9.30
C ALA A 333 -18.78 19.02 8.22
N PHE A 334 -19.22 19.76 7.21
CA PHE A 334 -18.39 20.11 6.05
C PHE A 334 -17.10 20.88 6.39
N PRO A 335 -17.07 21.85 7.32
CA PRO A 335 -15.81 22.52 7.68
C PRO A 335 -14.76 21.55 8.22
N ASP A 336 -15.18 20.53 8.98
CA ASP A 336 -14.28 19.50 9.44
C ASP A 336 -13.82 18.60 8.30
N ALA A 337 -14.73 18.18 7.42
CA ALA A 337 -14.38 17.38 6.24
C ALA A 337 -13.32 18.06 5.36
N VAL A 338 -13.48 19.36 5.08
CA VAL A 338 -12.53 20.17 4.29
C VAL A 338 -11.13 20.14 4.89
N VAL A 339 -10.98 20.31 6.21
CA VAL A 339 -9.66 20.24 6.86
C VAL A 339 -8.99 18.89 6.63
N ARG A 340 -9.76 17.78 6.57
CA ARG A 340 -9.21 16.43 6.43
C ARG A 340 -8.92 16.10 4.96
N TRP A 341 -9.74 16.59 4.03
CA TRP A 341 -9.39 16.59 2.60
C TRP A 341 -8.13 17.40 2.31
N CYS A 342 -7.97 18.59 2.91
CA CYS A 342 -6.73 19.37 2.76
C CYS A 342 -5.51 18.57 3.24
N ARG A 343 -5.66 17.76 4.29
CA ARG A 343 -4.59 16.90 4.77
C ARG A 343 -4.20 15.78 3.80
N VAL A 344 -5.14 15.25 3.02
CA VAL A 344 -4.85 14.28 1.95
C VAL A 344 -3.94 14.90 0.89
N LEU A 345 -4.24 16.13 0.44
CA LEU A 345 -3.41 16.82 -0.56
C LEU A 345 -2.04 17.27 -0.04
N GLU A 346 -1.86 17.30 1.29
CA GLU A 346 -0.56 17.59 1.92
C GLU A 346 0.36 16.37 2.01
N LEU A 347 -0.09 15.19 1.57
CA LEU A 347 0.67 13.94 1.61
C LEU A 347 1.08 13.50 0.19
N PRO A 348 2.18 12.73 0.04
CA PRO A 348 2.56 12.15 -1.23
C PRO A 348 1.45 11.26 -1.81
N ILE A 349 1.23 11.38 -3.12
CA ILE A 349 0.26 10.59 -3.89
C ILE A 349 0.52 9.09 -3.66
N ALA A 350 1.75 8.63 -3.82
CA ALA A 350 2.11 7.22 -3.61
C ALA A 350 1.75 6.66 -2.21
N LEU A 351 1.58 7.48 -1.16
CA LEU A 351 1.22 7.03 0.20
C LEU A 351 -0.30 7.04 0.44
N SER A 352 -1.04 6.57 -0.55
CA SER A 352 -2.50 6.49 -0.56
C SER A 352 -2.91 5.29 -1.41
N THR A 353 -3.83 4.44 -0.95
CA THR A 353 -4.20 3.21 -1.70
C THR A 353 -5.01 3.48 -2.97
N ARG A 354 -5.33 4.74 -3.23
CA ARG A 354 -6.30 5.13 -4.26
C ARG A 354 -5.77 6.31 -5.07
N THR A 355 -4.56 6.16 -5.61
CA THR A 355 -3.93 7.11 -6.53
C THR A 355 -3.79 6.51 -7.91
N THR A 356 -4.39 7.18 -8.88
CA THR A 356 -4.49 6.69 -10.26
C THR A 356 -3.29 7.12 -11.07
N LEU A 357 -2.58 6.17 -11.67
CA LEU A 357 -1.59 6.47 -12.69
C LEU A 357 -1.67 5.65 -13.97
N TYR A 358 -2.70 4.82 -14.17
CA TYR A 358 -2.91 4.20 -15.46
C TYR A 358 -4.36 4.26 -15.94
N ASP A 359 -4.45 4.63 -17.21
CA ASP A 359 -5.61 4.72 -18.09
C ASP A 359 -6.33 3.36 -18.20
N LEU A 360 -7.31 3.08 -17.34
CA LEU A 360 -8.28 1.97 -17.50
C LEU A 360 -9.66 2.42 -17.03
N GLY A 361 -10.54 2.73 -17.99
CA GLY A 361 -11.89 3.18 -17.74
C GLY A 361 -12.73 2.23 -16.88
N ILE A 362 -13.65 2.82 -16.12
CA ILE A 362 -14.88 2.27 -15.53
C ILE A 362 -14.75 0.80 -15.13
N ASP A 363 -14.35 0.52 -13.88
CA ASP A 363 -14.90 -0.57 -13.05
C ASP A 363 -14.21 -0.68 -11.66
N HIS A 364 -13.98 0.44 -10.96
CA HIS A 364 -13.75 0.39 -9.50
C HIS A 364 -14.77 1.30 -8.80
N PRO A 365 -15.75 0.74 -8.04
CA PRO A 365 -16.81 1.52 -7.39
C PRO A 365 -16.34 2.33 -6.16
N GLU A 366 -15.05 2.23 -5.81
CA GLU A 366 -14.40 3.06 -4.80
C GLU A 366 -13.54 4.10 -5.51
N ALA A 367 -14.13 5.26 -5.83
CA ALA A 367 -13.44 6.35 -6.51
C ALA A 367 -12.17 6.80 -5.75
N GLU A 368 -11.08 6.85 -6.52
CA GLU A 368 -10.02 7.87 -6.56
C GLU A 368 -9.98 8.85 -5.37
N VAL A 369 -9.26 8.52 -4.29
CA VAL A 369 -9.17 9.40 -3.10
C VAL A 369 -8.64 10.77 -3.46
N TYR A 370 -7.64 10.84 -4.33
CA TYR A 370 -7.02 12.10 -4.70
C TYR A 370 -7.96 12.98 -5.54
N GLN A 371 -8.58 12.42 -6.59
CA GLN A 371 -9.53 13.14 -7.43
C GLN A 371 -10.77 13.57 -6.64
N GLU A 372 -11.37 12.65 -5.86
CA GLU A 372 -12.51 12.98 -5.03
C GLU A 372 -12.16 14.06 -4.00
N THR A 373 -10.94 14.05 -3.45
CA THR A 373 -10.47 15.10 -2.55
C THR A 373 -10.38 16.44 -3.27
N VAL A 374 -9.85 16.48 -4.50
CA VAL A 374 -9.79 17.67 -5.35
C VAL A 374 -11.21 18.21 -5.60
N ASP A 375 -12.11 17.38 -6.11
CA ASP A 375 -13.50 17.74 -6.43
C ASP A 375 -14.24 18.30 -5.20
N ARG A 376 -14.07 17.65 -4.04
CA ARG A 376 -14.71 18.08 -2.80
C ARG A 376 -14.12 19.38 -2.26
N LEU A 377 -12.84 19.65 -2.49
CA LEU A 377 -12.25 20.92 -2.11
C LEU A 377 -12.63 22.05 -3.06
N GLU A 378 -12.87 21.77 -4.35
CA GLU A 378 -13.50 22.75 -5.24
C GLU A 378 -14.93 23.07 -4.80
N GLU A 379 -15.70 22.06 -4.38
CA GLU A 379 -17.09 22.24 -3.92
C GLU A 379 -17.18 22.95 -2.57
N PHE A 380 -16.32 22.59 -1.60
CA PHE A 380 -16.48 22.98 -0.20
C PHE A 380 -15.33 23.84 0.37
N GLY A 381 -14.27 24.10 -0.39
CA GLY A 381 -13.04 24.74 0.11
C GLY A 381 -13.22 26.16 0.68
N ASP A 382 -14.28 26.86 0.27
CA ASP A 382 -14.63 28.20 0.78
C ASP A 382 -15.21 28.18 2.21
N LEU A 383 -15.59 27.00 2.72
CA LEU A 383 -16.17 26.86 4.06
C LEU A 383 -15.13 27.02 5.18
N VAL A 384 -13.84 26.92 4.87
CA VAL A 384 -12.75 27.05 5.84
C VAL A 384 -11.92 28.29 5.53
N ARG A 385 -11.79 29.19 6.51
CA ARG A 385 -10.95 30.40 6.39
C ARG A 385 -9.56 30.16 6.97
N GLY A 386 -8.57 30.87 6.43
CA GLY A 386 -7.19 30.85 6.92
C GLY A 386 -6.30 29.83 6.22
N ASP A 387 -5.15 29.56 6.84
CA ASP A 387 -4.03 28.84 6.21
C ASP A 387 -4.16 27.31 6.21
N ALA A 388 -5.18 26.75 6.87
CA ALA A 388 -5.39 25.30 7.04
C ALA A 388 -5.52 24.49 5.72
N CYS A 389 -5.65 25.19 4.59
CA CYS A 389 -5.75 24.60 3.25
C CYS A 389 -4.86 25.35 2.24
N ARG A 390 -3.80 26.03 2.70
CA ARG A 390 -2.93 26.82 1.81
C ARG A 390 -2.35 25.95 0.70
N VAL A 391 -1.74 24.83 1.08
CA VAL A 391 -1.14 23.87 0.15
C VAL A 391 -2.18 23.32 -0.82
N ALA A 392 -3.31 22.85 -0.29
CA ALA A 392 -4.43 22.36 -1.09
C ALA A 392 -4.90 23.39 -2.13
N ARG A 393 -5.02 24.67 -1.76
CA ARG A 393 -5.41 25.74 -2.70
C ARG A 393 -4.36 26.03 -3.75
N ASP A 394 -3.08 25.89 -3.44
CA ASP A 394 -2.02 26.02 -4.44
C ASP A 394 -2.06 24.87 -5.44
N ILE A 395 -2.37 23.65 -4.97
CA ILE A 395 -2.58 22.48 -5.82
C ILE A 395 -3.80 22.66 -6.74
N LEU A 396 -4.92 23.17 -6.23
CA LEU A 396 -6.15 23.38 -7.02
C LEU A 396 -6.04 24.51 -8.08
N ARG A 397 -4.97 25.30 -8.08
CA ARG A 397 -4.72 26.31 -9.12
C ARG A 397 -3.94 25.76 -10.32
N LEU A 398 -3.49 24.53 -10.19
CA LEU A 398 -2.67 23.78 -11.13
C LEU A 398 -3.52 22.61 -11.66
N ASP A 399 -3.08 21.96 -12.74
CA ASP A 399 -3.47 20.60 -13.03
C ASP A 399 -2.76 19.67 -12.02
N PRO A 400 -3.49 19.08 -11.04
CA PRO A 400 -2.87 18.30 -9.99
C PRO A 400 -2.27 16.98 -10.50
N PHE A 401 -2.56 16.54 -11.71
CA PHE A 401 -2.03 15.27 -12.23
C PHE A 401 -0.91 15.47 -13.24
N GLU A 402 -0.58 16.73 -13.58
CA GLU A 402 0.48 17.05 -14.52
C GLU A 402 1.86 17.10 -13.81
N PRO A 403 2.81 16.21 -14.14
CA PRO A 403 4.13 16.17 -13.50
C PRO A 403 4.89 17.49 -13.62
N ALA A 404 4.80 18.17 -14.77
CA ALA A 404 5.47 19.43 -14.99
C ALA A 404 4.98 20.54 -14.04
N GLU A 405 3.69 20.55 -13.69
CA GLU A 405 3.13 21.51 -12.74
C GLU A 405 3.53 21.21 -11.30
N ARG A 406 3.67 19.93 -10.96
CA ARG A 406 4.24 19.47 -9.68
C ARG A 406 5.70 19.90 -9.52
N LEU A 407 6.51 19.73 -10.55
CA LEU A 407 7.90 20.22 -10.57
C LEU A 407 7.97 21.75 -10.40
N ALA A 408 7.10 22.49 -11.10
CA ALA A 408 7.05 23.95 -10.96
C ALA A 408 6.62 24.40 -9.55
N LEU A 409 5.72 23.66 -8.89
CA LEU A 409 5.36 23.91 -7.50
C LEU A 409 6.54 23.62 -6.55
N ALA A 410 7.31 22.55 -6.78
CA ALA A 410 8.51 22.26 -6.01
C ALA A 410 9.55 23.39 -6.11
N GLU A 411 9.76 23.96 -7.31
CA GLU A 411 10.67 25.10 -7.52
C GLU A 411 10.22 26.34 -6.72
N ARG A 412 8.92 26.62 -6.68
CA ARG A 412 8.35 27.71 -5.86
C ARG A 412 8.55 27.46 -4.36
N LEU A 413 8.25 26.25 -3.89
CA LEU A 413 8.41 25.88 -2.48
C LEU A 413 9.87 25.92 -2.02
N THR A 414 10.81 25.70 -2.94
CA THR A 414 12.24 25.86 -2.69
C THR A 414 12.59 27.32 -2.35
N LEU A 415 11.98 28.29 -3.05
CA LEU A 415 12.15 29.72 -2.76
C LEU A 415 11.54 30.10 -1.41
N ASP A 416 10.45 29.43 -1.02
CA ASP A 416 9.77 29.63 0.27
C ASP A 416 10.48 28.92 1.44
N GLY A 417 11.45 28.04 1.15
CA GLY A 417 12.18 27.25 2.14
C GLY A 417 11.38 26.07 2.73
N ASP A 418 10.25 25.69 2.11
CA ASP A 418 9.41 24.56 2.54
C ASP A 418 9.95 23.23 1.99
N LEU A 419 11.04 22.74 2.59
CA LEU A 419 11.73 21.53 2.13
C LEU A 419 10.84 20.28 2.14
N ALA A 420 9.89 20.19 3.07
CA ALA A 420 8.95 19.07 3.14
C ALA A 420 7.93 19.13 1.99
N GLY A 421 7.46 20.34 1.65
CA GLY A 421 6.65 20.57 0.46
C GLY A 421 7.42 20.26 -0.83
N VAL A 422 8.71 20.62 -0.91
CA VAL A 422 9.59 20.28 -2.04
C VAL A 422 9.69 18.76 -2.21
N GLU A 423 9.99 18.01 -1.14
CA GLU A 423 10.04 16.54 -1.20
C GLU A 423 8.72 15.96 -1.70
N ARG A 424 7.59 16.41 -1.12
CA ARG A 424 6.26 15.93 -1.52
C ARG A 424 6.01 16.13 -3.02
N GLU A 425 6.22 17.33 -3.54
CA GLU A 425 5.89 17.61 -4.94
C GLU A 425 6.85 16.94 -5.93
N LEU A 426 8.13 16.76 -5.55
CA LEU A 426 9.07 15.98 -6.37
C LEU A 426 8.70 14.49 -6.38
N LEU A 427 8.28 13.92 -5.24
CA LEU A 427 7.77 12.54 -5.19
C LEU A 427 6.47 12.40 -5.99
N ASN A 428 5.56 13.36 -5.88
CA ASN A 428 4.33 13.39 -6.69
C ASN A 428 4.66 13.45 -8.19
N ALA A 429 5.61 14.30 -8.59
CA ALA A 429 6.04 14.39 -9.98
C ALA A 429 6.67 13.07 -10.46
N LEU A 430 7.49 12.41 -9.63
CA LEU A 430 8.08 11.11 -9.94
C LEU A 430 7.00 10.04 -10.16
N THR A 431 6.05 9.93 -9.23
CA THR A 431 4.91 9.02 -9.32
C THR A 431 4.11 9.33 -10.58
N LEU A 432 3.78 10.60 -10.84
CA LEU A 432 2.94 10.99 -11.98
C LEU A 432 3.59 10.89 -13.37
N ALA A 433 4.92 10.80 -13.44
CA ALA A 433 5.63 10.98 -14.70
C ALA A 433 5.59 9.74 -15.62
N THR A 434 4.95 9.91 -16.78
CA THR A 434 4.96 8.93 -17.87
C THR A 434 6.15 9.07 -18.81
N GLU A 435 6.73 10.29 -18.88
CA GLU A 435 7.84 10.64 -19.77
C GLU A 435 9.18 10.62 -19.03
N SER A 436 10.23 10.07 -19.66
CA SER A 436 11.58 10.01 -19.06
C SER A 436 12.15 11.38 -18.71
N ALA A 437 11.74 12.46 -19.41
CA ALA A 437 12.24 13.80 -19.15
C ALA A 437 11.77 14.35 -17.80
N ASP A 438 10.51 14.11 -17.42
CA ASP A 438 9.97 14.58 -16.14
C ASP A 438 10.48 13.73 -14.97
N ARG A 439 10.63 12.41 -15.16
CA ARG A 439 11.30 11.55 -14.16
C ARG A 439 12.74 11.98 -13.90
N ALA A 440 13.51 12.25 -14.96
CA ALA A 440 14.88 12.76 -14.83
C ALA A 440 14.94 14.06 -14.01
N ARG A 441 14.04 15.01 -14.29
CA ARG A 441 13.95 16.27 -13.53
C ARG A 441 13.53 16.05 -12.07
N ALA A 442 12.60 15.12 -11.82
CA ALA A 442 12.19 14.76 -10.46
C ALA A 442 13.36 14.17 -9.66
N TYR A 443 14.13 13.24 -10.24
CA TYR A 443 15.33 12.70 -9.59
C TYR A 443 16.40 13.76 -9.37
N GLU A 444 16.68 14.63 -10.35
CA GLU A 444 17.64 15.74 -10.17
C GLU A 444 17.26 16.61 -8.97
N GLY A 445 15.98 16.96 -8.84
CA GLY A 445 15.45 17.69 -7.69
C GLY A 445 15.59 16.93 -6.38
N LEU A 446 15.24 15.64 -6.35
CA LEU A 446 15.32 14.80 -5.15
C LEU A 446 16.77 14.63 -4.68
N ILE A 447 17.69 14.38 -5.62
CA ILE A 447 19.13 14.26 -5.33
C ILE A 447 19.64 15.55 -4.69
N ALA A 448 19.35 16.71 -5.30
CA ALA A 448 19.78 18.01 -4.76
C ALA A 448 19.19 18.27 -3.36
N LEU A 449 17.89 17.98 -3.16
CA LEU A 449 17.23 18.10 -1.87
C LEU A 449 17.89 17.22 -0.80
N TYR A 450 18.09 15.94 -1.10
CA TYR A 450 18.65 14.98 -0.16
C TYR A 450 20.12 15.25 0.16
N GLU A 451 20.93 15.65 -0.82
CA GLU A 451 22.30 16.10 -0.56
C GLU A 451 22.34 17.33 0.37
N SER A 452 21.50 18.33 0.11
CA SER A 452 21.44 19.56 0.91
C SER A 452 20.98 19.32 2.35
N THR A 453 20.19 18.27 2.57
CA THR A 453 19.66 17.87 3.88
C THR A 453 20.46 16.75 4.55
N GLY A 454 21.55 16.28 3.94
CA GLY A 454 22.42 15.23 4.49
C GLY A 454 21.84 13.81 4.41
N ARG A 455 20.79 13.59 3.62
CA ARG A 455 20.12 12.30 3.40
C ARG A 455 20.84 11.48 2.32
N THR A 456 22.06 11.05 2.66
CA THR A 456 22.99 10.44 1.68
C THR A 456 22.47 9.14 1.07
N ARG A 457 21.73 8.33 1.85
CA ARG A 457 21.08 7.10 1.40
C ARG A 457 20.08 7.38 0.29
N GLU A 458 19.08 8.22 0.56
CA GLU A 458 18.03 8.53 -0.42
C GLU A 458 18.62 9.18 -1.67
N ALA A 459 19.63 10.05 -1.52
CA ALA A 459 20.36 10.61 -2.66
C ALA A 459 21.06 9.52 -3.51
N ALA A 460 21.67 8.51 -2.87
CA ALA A 460 22.31 7.40 -3.57
C ALA A 460 21.31 6.53 -4.32
N LEU A 461 20.17 6.21 -3.69
CA LEU A 461 19.08 5.46 -4.31
C LEU A 461 18.50 6.21 -5.51
N CYS A 462 18.21 7.50 -5.39
CA CYS A 462 17.76 8.32 -6.52
C CYS A 462 18.77 8.34 -7.68
N ARG A 463 20.08 8.42 -7.41
CA ARG A 463 21.11 8.37 -8.48
C ARG A 463 21.17 7.02 -9.18
N ARG A 464 21.01 5.94 -8.43
CA ARG A 464 20.93 4.58 -8.99
C ARG A 464 19.72 4.48 -9.90
N ASP A 465 18.55 4.87 -9.41
CA ASP A 465 17.28 4.72 -10.14
C ASP A 465 17.28 5.59 -11.40
N ALA A 466 17.75 6.84 -11.31
CA ALA A 466 17.90 7.73 -12.46
C ALA A 466 18.88 7.23 -13.54
N ALA A 467 19.83 6.35 -13.20
CA ALA A 467 20.79 5.78 -14.14
C ALA A 467 20.26 4.53 -14.86
N MET A 468 19.16 3.94 -14.38
CA MET A 468 18.52 2.78 -14.96
C MET A 468 17.38 3.14 -15.92
N GLU A 469 16.86 4.37 -15.84
CA GLU A 469 15.94 4.97 -16.82
C GLU A 469 16.65 5.46 -18.07
#